data_AF-A0A849RDT0-F1
#
_entry.id   AF-A0A849RDT0-F1
#
_cell.length_a   1.000
_cell.length_b   1.000
_cell.length_c   1.000
_cell.angle_alpha   90.00
_cell.angle_beta   90.00
_cell.angle_gamma   90.00
#
_symmetry.space_group_name_H-M   'P 1'
#
loop_
_entity.id
_entity.type
_entity.pdbx_description
1 polymer ?
#
loop_
_entity_poly.entity_id
_entity_poly.type
_entity_poly.pdbx_seq_one_letter_code
_entity_poly.pdbx_strand_id
1 'polypeptide(L)'
;YAELLSQYPDSHIERKHGNKYTEWVAVRMRQFLEEFGQATDSAQLKKPLFCLDTEFKSIGVNPGTTADMTVATILSVLIEEFLTNINTDKSSARFCSNQTKN
;
A
#
# COMPACT_ATOMS: atom_id res chain seq x y z
N TYR A 1 -0.45 4.30 0.65
CA TYR A 1 0.74 4.43 1.52
C TYR A 1 1.01 5.89 1.89
N ALA A 2 1.48 6.73 0.96
CA ALA A 2 1.81 8.14 1.26
C ALA A 2 0.61 8.94 1.81
N GLU A 3 -0.59 8.72 1.26
CA GLU A 3 -1.84 9.32 1.79
C GLU A 3 -2.17 8.90 3.23
N LEU A 4 -1.83 7.68 3.64
CA LEU A 4 -2.05 7.25 5.01
C LEU A 4 -1.07 7.98 5.95
N LEU A 5 0.21 8.02 5.59
CA LEU A 5 1.24 8.71 6.39
C LEU A 5 1.08 10.22 6.41
N SER A 6 0.41 10.83 5.42
CA SER A 6 0.16 12.27 5.41
C SER A 6 -0.95 12.70 6.37
N GLN A 7 -1.79 11.75 6.81
CA GLN A 7 -3.00 11.98 7.62
C GLN A 7 -2.92 11.35 9.02
N TYR A 8 -2.27 10.19 9.15
CA TYR A 8 -2.27 9.40 10.38
C TYR A 8 -0.84 9.15 10.88
N PRO A 9 -0.58 9.34 12.18
CA PRO A 9 0.69 8.96 12.78
C PRO A 9 0.98 7.47 12.63
N ASP A 10 2.24 7.14 12.36
CA ASP A 10 2.68 5.75 12.33
C ASP A 10 3.10 5.28 13.72
N SER A 11 2.39 4.28 14.26
CA SER A 11 2.64 3.80 15.62
C SER A 11 4.01 3.12 15.80
N HIS A 12 4.63 2.61 14.73
CA HIS A 12 5.99 2.07 14.80
C HIS A 12 7.01 3.20 15.00
N ILE A 13 6.80 4.33 14.34
CA ILE A 13 7.60 5.54 14.56
C ILE A 13 7.39 6.03 15.99
N GLU A 14 6.15 6.22 16.42
CA GLU A 14 5.86 6.79 17.75
C GLU A 14 6.33 5.91 18.91
N ARG A 15 6.23 4.59 18.76
CA ARG A 15 6.78 3.64 19.74
C ARG A 15 8.30 3.79 19.91
N LYS A 16 9.03 4.12 18.85
CA LYS A 16 10.50 4.21 18.87
C LYS A 16 11.00 5.62 19.23
N HIS A 17 10.29 6.65 18.80
CA HIS A 17 10.77 8.04 18.82
C HIS A 17 9.84 9.02 19.55
N GLY A 18 8.71 8.54 20.10
CA GLY A 18 7.62 9.40 20.52
C GLY A 18 7.04 10.19 19.35
N ASN A 19 6.36 11.30 19.64
CA ASN A 19 5.75 12.17 18.62
C ASN A 19 6.76 13.05 17.86
N LYS A 20 8.07 12.91 18.12
CA LYS A 20 9.14 13.77 17.59
C LYS A 20 9.10 13.90 16.06
N TYR A 21 8.78 12.82 15.35
CA TYR A 21 8.80 12.78 13.89
C TYR A 21 7.41 12.74 13.25
N THR A 22 6.34 12.70 14.04
CA THR A 22 4.96 12.53 13.54
C THR A 22 4.59 13.61 12.52
N GLU A 23 4.71 14.89 12.89
CA GLU A 23 4.36 15.99 11.99
C GLU A 23 5.33 16.08 10.80
N TRP A 24 6.62 15.85 11.03
CA TRP A 24 7.62 15.92 9.96
C TRP A 24 7.37 14.88 8.87
N VAL A 25 7.08 13.62 9.24
CA VAL A 25 6.72 12.58 8.27
C VAL A 25 5.45 12.97 7.51
N ALA A 26 4.44 13.49 8.20
CA ALA A 26 3.19 13.90 7.56
C ALA A 26 3.42 15.02 6.54
N VAL A 27 4.22 16.04 6.88
CA VAL A 27 4.61 17.13 5.95
C VAL A 27 5.36 16.58 4.73
N ARG A 28 6.37 15.73 4.93
CA ARG A 28 7.16 15.16 3.81
C ARG A 28 6.28 14.34 2.86
N MET A 29 5.30 13.62 3.39
CA MET A 29 4.35 12.85 2.59
C MET A 29 3.34 13.74 1.86
N ARG A 30 2.86 14.83 2.46
CA ARG A 30 2.02 15.83 1.76
C ARG A 30 2.77 16.47 0.59
N GLN A 31 3.99 16.92 0.82
CA GLN A 31 4.84 17.48 -0.25
C GLN A 31 5.05 16.48 -1.39
N PHE A 32 5.34 15.22 -1.06
CA PHE A 32 5.46 14.18 -2.08
C PHE A 32 4.17 13.99 -2.90
N LEU A 33 3.01 14.00 -2.25
CA LEU A 33 1.72 13.88 -2.93
C LEU A 33 1.37 15.10 -3.77
N GLU A 34 1.71 16.31 -3.32
CA GLU A 34 1.53 17.55 -4.08
C GLU A 34 2.37 17.54 -5.37
N GLU A 35 3.63 17.11 -5.27
CA GLU A 35 4.56 17.09 -6.40
C GLU A 35 4.32 15.91 -7.37
N PHE A 36 3.99 14.74 -6.83
CA PHE A 36 4.01 13.47 -7.59
C PHE A 36 2.71 12.67 -7.55
N GLY A 37 1.68 13.12 -6.83
CA GLY A 37 0.43 12.35 -6.64
C GLY A 37 -0.36 12.08 -7.93
N GLN A 38 -0.09 12.85 -9.00
CA GLN A 38 -0.72 12.67 -10.32
C GLN A 38 0.21 11.99 -11.34
N ALA A 39 1.40 11.54 -10.94
CA ALA A 39 2.32 10.87 -11.85
C ALA A 39 1.77 9.50 -12.26
N THR A 40 1.63 9.29 -13.56
CA THR A 40 1.15 8.02 -14.15
C THR A 40 2.29 7.06 -14.49
N ASP A 41 3.52 7.57 -14.57
CA ASP A 41 4.72 6.77 -14.86
C ASP A 41 5.52 6.48 -13.59
N SER A 42 5.63 5.20 -13.26
CA SER A 42 6.43 4.71 -12.13
C SER A 42 7.91 5.13 -12.18
N ALA A 43 8.49 5.36 -13.37
CA ALA A 43 9.87 5.79 -13.49
C ALA A 43 10.10 7.19 -12.91
N GLN A 44 9.09 8.06 -12.99
CA GLN A 44 9.13 9.41 -12.41
C GLN A 44 9.12 9.38 -10.88
N LEU A 45 8.52 8.34 -10.29
CA LEU A 45 8.41 8.17 -8.84
C LEU A 45 9.65 7.55 -8.19
N LYS A 46 10.42 6.74 -8.93
CA LYS A 46 11.54 5.97 -8.37
C LYS A 46 12.57 6.84 -7.64
N LYS A 47 13.04 7.91 -8.30
CA LYS A 47 14.09 8.76 -7.73
C LYS A 47 13.58 9.58 -6.51
N PRO A 48 12.43 10.28 -6.58
CA PRO A 48 11.87 10.96 -5.42
C PRO A 48 11.60 10.04 -4.22
N LEU A 49 11.02 8.86 -4.46
CA LEU A 49 10.77 7.87 -3.40
C LEU A 49 12.07 7.39 -2.75
N PHE A 50 13.10 7.11 -3.56
CA PHE A 50 14.40 6.69 -3.05
C PHE A 50 15.06 7.78 -2.19
N CYS A 51 14.96 9.05 -2.59
CA CYS A 51 15.45 10.17 -1.81
C CYS A 51 14.73 10.29 -0.45
N LEU A 52 13.40 10.20 -0.44
CA LEU A 52 12.59 10.23 0.78
C LEU A 52 12.93 9.08 1.73
N ASP A 53 13.01 7.86 1.19
CA ASP A 53 13.37 6.67 1.97
C ASP A 53 14.78 6.79 2.56
N THR A 54 15.72 7.34 1.80
CA THR A 54 17.09 7.61 2.30
C THR A 54 17.09 8.66 3.41
N GLU A 55 16.32 9.74 3.26
CA GLU A 55 16.16 10.79 4.27
C GLU A 55 15.64 10.19 5.59
N PHE A 56 14.59 9.37 5.53
CA PHE A 56 13.99 8.73 6.70
C PHE A 56 14.97 7.76 7.38
N LYS A 57 15.65 6.95 6.58
CA LYS A 57 16.67 6.00 7.06
C LYS A 57 17.85 6.70 7.73
N SER A 58 18.29 7.84 7.21
CA SER A 58 19.44 8.59 7.75
C SER A 58 19.25 9.02 9.21
N ILE A 59 18.01 9.19 9.65
CA ILE A 59 17.64 9.55 11.02
C ILE A 59 16.96 8.39 11.78
N GLY A 60 16.96 7.18 11.21
CA GLY A 60 16.42 5.97 11.82
C GLY A 60 14.89 5.95 11.96
N VAL A 61 14.17 6.72 11.14
CA VAL A 61 12.71 6.74 11.04
C VAL A 61 12.27 5.64 10.06
N ASN A 62 11.35 4.79 10.51
CA ASN A 62 10.76 3.74 9.70
C ASN A 62 9.25 3.68 9.96
N PRO A 63 8.40 4.12 9.01
CA PRO A 63 6.94 3.99 9.07
C PRO A 63 6.48 2.53 8.86
N GLY A 64 6.80 1.67 9.83
CA GLY A 64 6.57 0.23 9.77
C GLY A 64 5.10 -0.16 9.85
N THR A 65 4.31 0.51 10.69
CA THR A 65 2.88 0.16 10.85
C THR A 65 2.11 0.38 9.55
N THR A 66 2.36 1.49 8.88
CA THR A 66 1.70 1.81 7.61
C THR A 66 2.14 0.87 6.48
N ALA A 67 3.39 0.39 6.52
CA ALA A 67 3.86 -0.63 5.61
C ALA A 67 3.10 -1.95 5.82
N ASP A 68 3.00 -2.41 7.07
CA ASP A 68 2.25 -3.61 7.43
C ASP A 68 0.78 -3.52 7.00
N MET A 69 0.12 -2.38 7.25
CA MET A 69 -1.26 -2.14 6.79
C MET A 69 -1.39 -2.18 5.26
N THR A 70 -0.44 -1.59 4.54
CA THR A 70 -0.46 -1.61 3.07
C THR A 70 -0.36 -3.04 2.53
N VAL A 71 0.56 -3.83 3.08
CA VAL A 71 0.73 -5.24 2.70
C VAL A 71 -0.51 -6.07 3.06
N ALA A 72 -1.08 -5.88 4.26
CA ALA A 72 -2.29 -6.58 4.68
C ALA A 72 -3.50 -6.27 3.78
N THR A 73 -3.65 -5.01 3.34
CA THR A 73 -4.71 -4.61 2.40
C THR A 73 -4.50 -5.27 1.03
N ILE A 74 -3.28 -5.23 0.48
CA ILE A 74 -2.96 -5.89 -0.80
C ILE A 74 -3.24 -7.38 -0.71
N LEU A 75 -2.79 -8.04 0.36
CA LEU A 75 -3.03 -9.47 0.58
C LEU A 75 -4.53 -9.79 0.64
N SER A 76 -5.32 -8.96 1.31
CA SER A 76 -6.77 -9.14 1.40
C SER A 76 -7.44 -9.09 0.02
N VAL A 77 -7.05 -8.13 -0.82
CA VAL A 77 -7.54 -8.02 -2.21
C VAL A 77 -7.14 -9.25 -3.03
N LEU A 78 -5.89 -9.69 -2.94
CA LEU A 78 -5.42 -10.87 -3.67
C LEU A 78 -6.16 -12.15 -3.26
N ILE A 79 -6.48 -12.30 -1.96
CA ILE A 79 -7.29 -13.42 -1.47
C ILE A 79 -8.72 -13.34 -2.03
N GLU A 80 -9.33 -12.15 -2.04
CA GLU A 80 -10.67 -11.95 -2.59
C GLU A 80 -10.74 -12.27 -4.09
N GLU A 81 -9.77 -11.79 -4.87
CA GLU A 81 -9.65 -12.11 -6.30
C GLU A 81 -9.49 -13.61 -6.52
N PHE A 82 -8.62 -14.26 -5.74
CA PHE A 82 -8.40 -15.70 -5.82
C PHE A 82 -9.66 -16.50 -5.53
N LEU A 83 -10.39 -16.15 -4.47
CA LEU A 83 -11.66 -16.81 -4.10
C LEU A 83 -12.75 -16.58 -5.15
N THR A 84 -12.82 -15.38 -5.72
CA THR A 84 -13.80 -15.04 -6.77
C THR A 84 -13.53 -15.86 -8.04
N ASN A 85 -12.27 -15.95 -8.47
CA ASN A 85 -11.86 -16.73 -9.64
C ASN A 85 -12.17 -18.23 -9.49
N ILE A 86 -11.99 -18.79 -8.29
CA ILE A 86 -12.39 -20.18 -8.01
C ILE A 86 -13.90 -20.38 -8.18
N ASN A 87 -14.70 -19.41 -7.76
CA ASN A 87 -16.16 -19.50 -7.82
C ASN A 87 -16.70 -19.35 -9.25
N THR A 88 -16.05 -18.53 -10.08
CA THR A 88 -16.39 -18.40 -11.51
C THR A 88 -16.07 -19.69 -12.28
N ASP A 89 -14.91 -20.31 -12.03
CA ASP A 89 -14.51 -21.56 -12.71
C ASP A 89 -15.45 -22.73 -12.36
N LYS A 90 -15.85 -22.85 -11.08
CA LYS A 90 -16.82 -23.87 -10.65
C LYS A 90 -18.21 -23.68 -11.27
N SER A 91 -18.62 -22.43 -11.53
CA SER A 91 -19.90 -22.13 -12.17
C SER A 91 -19.86 -22.46 -13.67
N SER A 92 -18.75 -22.15 -14.35
CA SER A 92 -18.53 -22.47 -15.76
C SER A 92 -18.45 -23.99 -16.00
N ALA A 93 -17.74 -24.72 -15.14
CA ALA A 93 -17.67 -26.18 -15.19
C ALA A 93 -19.04 -26.86 -14.96
N ARG A 94 -19.85 -26.33 -14.03
CA ARG A 94 -21.23 -26.81 -13.80
C ARG A 94 -22.14 -26.59 -15.01
N PHE A 95 -22.01 -25.45 -15.68
CA PHE A 95 -22.78 -25.14 -16.89
C PHE A 95 -22.46 -26.12 -18.04
N CYS A 96 -21.18 -26.41 -18.32
CA CYS A 96 -20.79 -27.40 -19.33
C CYS A 96 -21.31 -28.82 -19.01
N SER A 97 -21.29 -29.23 -17.74
CA SER A 97 -21.76 -30.57 -17.35
C SER A 97 -23.28 -30.77 -17.45
N ASN A 98 -24.06 -29.67 -17.54
CA ASN A 98 -25.51 -29.72 -17.68
C ASN A 98 -25.96 -29.70 -19.15
N GLN A 99 -25.13 -29.26 -20.11
CA GLN A 99 -25.45 -29.32 -21.54
C GLN A 99 -25.21 -30.70 -22.17
N THR A 100 -24.34 -31.53 -21.59
CA THR A 100 -24.02 -32.87 -22.12
C THR A 100 -24.97 -33.98 -21.67
N LYS A 101 -26.00 -33.64 -20.87
CA LYS A 101 -27.00 -34.59 -20.36
C LYS A 101 -28.38 -34.49 -21.05
N ASN A 102 -28.49 -33.75 -22.15
CA ASN A 102 -29.69 -33.69 -23.00
C ASN A 102 -29.45 -34.31 -24.36
#